data_AF-A0A973SLQ1-F1
#
_entry.id   AF-A0A973SLQ1-F1
#
_cell.length_a   1.000
_cell.length_b   1.000
_cell.length_c   1.000
_cell.angle_alpha   90.00
_cell.angle_beta   90.00
_cell.angle_gamma   90.00
#
_symmetry.space_group_name_H-M   'P 1'
#
loop_
_entity.id
_entity.type
_entity.pdbx_description
1 polymer ?
#
loop_
_entity_poly.entity_id
_entity_poly.type
_entity_poly.pdbx_seq_one_letter_code
_entity_poly.pdbx_strand_id
1 'polypeptide(L)'
;MAKRRLRTGPTAAMRNRPSRDELLRIVRLADPEAKADGDDIIAADVRIHAPEQAEPELVGGELDRVWACRVSAEGPLPFDYFDRYLAEGIAFRLGGLAVCRGEVTDPADEEAGGGPAVIVPERPEDLSPLEEGEEEFVYQGEGVKAVVVPQKPGAPAVQELVPFATELTAVELRGDDARRLGELALELADRLNGVPVDRWRFRIEAPEDLLPPE
;
A
#
# COMPACT_ATOMS: atom_id res chain seq x y z
N MET A 1 -5.88 -35.48 -11.25
CA MET A 1 -6.58 -34.49 -10.41
C MET A 1 -6.23 -33.10 -10.95
N ALA A 2 -7.22 -32.41 -11.52
CA ALA A 2 -6.99 -31.12 -12.15
C ALA A 2 -6.48 -30.13 -11.11
N LYS A 3 -5.29 -29.55 -11.34
CA LYS A 3 -4.81 -28.36 -10.64
C LYS A 3 -5.98 -27.38 -10.59
N ARG A 4 -6.60 -27.26 -9.42
CA ARG A 4 -7.61 -26.25 -9.12
C ARG A 4 -6.83 -24.94 -9.13
N ARG A 5 -6.54 -24.46 -10.35
CA ARG A 5 -6.00 -23.13 -10.62
C ARG A 5 -6.83 -22.22 -9.76
N LEU A 6 -6.21 -21.69 -8.71
CA LEU A 6 -6.73 -20.61 -7.91
C LEU A 6 -6.98 -19.46 -8.90
N ARG A 7 -8.19 -19.45 -9.50
CA ARG A 7 -8.83 -18.29 -10.14
C ARG A 7 -9.26 -17.33 -9.02
N THR A 8 -8.40 -17.13 -8.04
CA THR A 8 -8.67 -16.41 -6.81
C THR A 8 -7.91 -15.12 -6.86
N GLY A 9 -8.47 -14.06 -6.30
CA GLY A 9 -7.85 -12.73 -6.32
C GLY A 9 -6.49 -12.70 -5.62
N PRO A 10 -5.85 -11.51 -5.61
CA PRO A 10 -4.57 -11.29 -4.96
C PRO A 10 -4.55 -11.88 -3.54
N THR A 11 -3.43 -12.46 -3.13
CA THR A 11 -3.33 -13.19 -1.86
C THR A 11 -2.07 -12.77 -1.12
N ALA A 12 -2.22 -12.36 0.14
CA ALA A 12 -1.10 -12.21 1.06
C ALA A 12 -0.82 -13.58 1.69
N ALA A 13 0.43 -14.03 1.65
CA ALA A 13 0.87 -15.32 2.15
C ALA A 13 1.94 -15.13 3.23
N MET A 14 1.63 -15.52 4.46
CA MET A 14 2.48 -15.28 5.63
C MET A 14 2.87 -16.59 6.31
N ARG A 15 4.04 -16.59 6.96
CA ARG A 15 4.52 -17.73 7.76
C ARG A 15 3.63 -18.01 8.97
N ASN A 16 3.21 -16.95 9.65
CA ASN A 16 2.40 -17.00 10.85
C ASN A 16 0.94 -16.66 10.53
N ARG A 17 0.00 -17.25 11.26
CA ARG A 17 -1.41 -16.90 11.14
C ARG A 17 -1.61 -15.52 11.76
N PRO A 18 -1.97 -14.48 10.99
CA PRO A 18 -2.27 -13.20 11.60
C PRO A 18 -3.59 -13.29 12.37
N SER A 19 -3.73 -12.47 13.40
CA SER A 19 -5.03 -12.31 14.05
C SER A 19 -5.95 -11.42 13.22
N ARG A 20 -7.28 -11.58 13.37
CA ARG A 20 -8.24 -10.68 12.71
C ARG A 20 -8.03 -9.22 13.10
N ASP A 21 -7.75 -8.96 14.37
CA ASP A 21 -7.60 -7.59 14.87
C ASP A 21 -6.30 -6.93 14.36
N GLU A 22 -5.25 -7.72 14.15
CA GLU A 22 -4.03 -7.28 13.47
C GLU A 22 -4.27 -6.97 11.99
N LEU A 23 -4.94 -7.87 11.27
CA LEU A 23 -5.32 -7.61 9.87
C LEU A 23 -6.20 -6.37 9.75
N LEU A 24 -7.19 -6.21 10.63
CA LEU A 24 -8.08 -5.05 10.60
C LEU A 24 -7.32 -3.75 10.84
N ARG A 25 -6.35 -3.75 11.77
CA ARG A 25 -5.49 -2.59 12.02
C ARG A 25 -4.68 -2.22 10.77
N ILE A 26 -4.08 -3.21 10.12
CA ILE A 26 -3.28 -3.02 8.91
C ILE A 26 -4.16 -2.51 7.75
N VAL A 27 -5.30 -3.15 7.51
CA VAL A 27 -6.21 -2.77 6.41
C VAL A 27 -6.74 -1.35 6.62
N ARG A 28 -6.89 -0.89 7.85
CA ARG A 28 -7.33 0.48 8.15
C ARG A 28 -6.35 1.58 7.74
N LEU A 29 -5.08 1.24 7.55
CA LEU A 29 -4.13 2.18 6.96
C LEU A 29 -4.45 2.41 5.47
N ALA A 30 -4.95 1.41 4.75
CA ALA A 30 -5.36 1.52 3.35
C ALA A 30 -6.79 2.01 3.17
N ASP A 31 -7.68 1.74 4.14
CA ASP A 31 -9.06 2.20 4.18
C ASP A 31 -9.52 2.44 5.63
N PRO A 32 -9.56 3.70 6.11
CA PRO A 32 -9.96 4.04 7.47
C PRO A 32 -11.35 3.51 7.87
N GLU A 33 -12.25 3.33 6.91
CA GLU A 33 -13.62 2.84 7.13
C GLU A 33 -13.73 1.31 7.13
N ALA A 34 -12.60 0.60 6.97
CA ALA A 34 -12.57 -0.85 6.98
C ALA A 34 -13.11 -1.44 8.30
N LYS A 35 -13.84 -2.54 8.17
CA LYS A 35 -14.58 -3.18 9.26
C LYS A 35 -14.54 -4.69 9.19
N ALA A 36 -14.67 -5.33 10.34
CA ALA A 36 -14.86 -6.77 10.42
C ALA A 36 -16.27 -7.16 9.93
N ASP A 37 -16.33 -8.28 9.21
CA ASP A 37 -17.56 -8.98 8.84
C ASP A 37 -17.39 -10.47 9.17
N GLY A 38 -17.78 -10.83 10.40
CA GLY A 38 -17.47 -12.13 10.97
C GLY A 38 -15.96 -12.31 11.18
N ASP A 39 -15.39 -13.30 10.48
CA ASP A 39 -13.95 -13.57 10.46
C ASP A 39 -13.21 -12.86 9.31
N ASP A 40 -13.96 -12.27 8.37
CA ASP A 40 -13.43 -11.51 7.24
C ASP A 40 -13.34 -10.00 7.56
N ILE A 41 -12.71 -9.25 6.66
CA ILE A 41 -12.64 -7.79 6.70
C ILE A 41 -13.15 -7.23 5.37
N ILE A 42 -13.93 -6.15 5.46
CA ILE A 42 -14.41 -5.39 4.31
C ILE A 42 -13.70 -4.04 4.29
N ALA A 43 -13.14 -3.69 3.15
CA ALA A 43 -12.50 -2.41 2.88
C ALA A 43 -12.93 -1.93 1.48
N ALA A 44 -13.56 -0.76 1.39
CA ALA A 44 -14.23 -0.27 0.19
C ALA A 44 -15.08 -1.39 -0.47
N ASP A 45 -14.80 -1.72 -1.74
CA ASP A 45 -15.48 -2.75 -2.51
C ASP A 45 -14.74 -4.10 -2.52
N VAL A 46 -13.89 -4.38 -1.53
CA VAL A 46 -13.16 -5.64 -1.42
C VAL A 46 -13.35 -6.32 -0.06
N ARG A 47 -13.22 -7.65 -0.11
CA ARG A 47 -13.21 -8.55 1.04
C ARG A 47 -11.84 -9.19 1.19
N ILE A 48 -11.29 -9.09 2.38
CA ILE A 48 -10.13 -9.85 2.84
C ILE A 48 -10.68 -11.04 3.63
N HIS A 49 -10.48 -12.24 3.09
CA HIS A 49 -10.95 -13.49 3.68
C HIS A 49 -10.09 -13.86 4.89
N ALA A 50 -10.72 -14.50 5.87
CA ALA A 50 -10.03 -15.04 7.05
C ALA A 50 -8.79 -15.88 6.67
N PRO A 51 -7.72 -15.88 7.49
CA PRO A 51 -6.51 -16.63 7.18
C PRO A 51 -6.77 -18.14 7.13
N GLU A 52 -6.44 -18.76 5.99
CA GLU A 52 -6.52 -20.21 5.78
C GLU A 52 -5.12 -20.80 5.61
N GLN A 53 -4.91 -22.02 6.11
CA GLN A 53 -3.66 -22.71 5.86
C GLN A 53 -3.60 -23.17 4.40
N ALA A 54 -2.52 -22.82 3.70
CA ALA A 54 -2.28 -23.19 2.32
C ALA A 54 -1.04 -24.08 2.19
N GLU A 55 -0.95 -24.77 1.05
CA GLU A 55 0.23 -25.57 0.69
C GLU A 55 1.42 -24.65 0.34
N PRO A 56 2.66 -25.02 0.70
CA PRO A 56 3.89 -24.28 0.34
C PRO A 56 4.01 -23.91 -1.14
N GLU A 57 3.49 -24.74 -2.04
CA GLU A 57 3.53 -24.51 -3.49
C GLU A 57 2.77 -23.25 -3.93
N LEU A 58 1.89 -22.69 -3.09
CA LEU A 58 1.22 -21.41 -3.37
C LEU A 58 2.24 -20.31 -3.64
N VAL A 59 3.35 -20.31 -2.89
CA VAL A 59 4.45 -19.35 -3.01
C VAL A 59 5.70 -19.97 -3.60
N GLY A 60 5.55 -21.04 -4.40
CA GLY A 60 6.69 -21.72 -5.04
C GLY A 60 7.59 -22.50 -4.07
N GLY A 61 7.19 -22.69 -2.81
CA GLY A 61 7.99 -23.38 -1.80
C GLY A 61 8.93 -22.46 -0.99
N GLU A 62 8.87 -21.14 -1.19
CA GLU A 62 9.66 -20.15 -0.43
C GLU A 62 9.34 -20.16 1.07
N LEU A 63 8.11 -20.54 1.43
CA LEU A 63 7.67 -20.72 2.81
C LEU A 63 7.33 -22.18 3.07
N ASP A 64 7.88 -22.75 4.14
CA ASP A 64 7.60 -24.09 4.64
C ASP A 64 6.20 -24.22 5.26
N ARG A 65 5.65 -23.11 5.74
CA ARG A 65 4.28 -23.00 6.26
C ARG A 65 3.63 -21.73 5.73
N VAL A 66 2.42 -21.87 5.18
CA VAL A 66 1.71 -20.74 4.56
C VAL A 66 0.33 -20.55 5.19
N TRP A 67 0.07 -19.32 5.63
CA TRP A 67 -1.26 -18.80 5.94
C TRP A 67 -1.63 -17.76 4.90
N ALA A 68 -2.70 -18.02 4.16
CA ALA A 68 -3.14 -17.21 3.04
C ALA A 68 -4.35 -16.35 3.44
N CYS A 69 -4.23 -15.04 3.22
CA CYS A 69 -5.34 -14.09 3.27
C CYS A 69 -5.68 -13.69 1.83
N ARG A 70 -6.75 -14.25 1.28
CA ARG A 70 -7.21 -13.92 -0.07
C ARG A 70 -7.93 -12.58 -0.05
N VAL A 71 -7.67 -11.75 -1.05
CA VAL A 71 -8.44 -10.53 -1.34
C VAL A 71 -9.34 -10.79 -2.54
N SER A 72 -10.61 -10.42 -2.45
CA SER A 72 -11.56 -10.53 -3.55
C SER A 72 -12.44 -9.29 -3.63
N ALA A 73 -12.70 -8.79 -4.83
CA ALA A 73 -13.70 -7.75 -5.02
C ALA A 73 -15.12 -8.28 -4.70
N GLU A 74 -15.94 -7.45 -4.06
CA GLU A 74 -17.37 -7.70 -3.81
C GLU A 74 -18.28 -7.14 -4.91
N GLY A 75 -17.73 -6.31 -5.82
CA GLY A 75 -18.46 -5.59 -6.85
C GLY A 75 -17.84 -5.70 -8.26
N PRO A 76 -18.02 -4.69 -9.16
CA PRO A 76 -17.23 -4.61 -10.40
C PRO A 76 -15.73 -4.62 -10.09
N LEU A 77 -14.89 -4.82 -11.11
CA LEU A 77 -13.43 -4.90 -10.92
C LEU A 77 -12.95 -3.78 -9.97
N PRO A 78 -12.18 -4.14 -8.92
CA PRO A 78 -11.81 -3.18 -7.90
C PRO A 78 -11.00 -2.07 -8.54
N PHE A 79 -11.25 -0.84 -8.08
CA PHE A 79 -10.68 0.35 -8.67
C PHE A 79 -9.14 0.28 -8.63
N ASP A 80 -8.48 0.54 -9.77
CA ASP A 80 -7.03 0.71 -9.92
C ASP A 80 -6.14 -0.31 -9.16
N TYR A 81 -6.48 -1.60 -9.27
CA TYR A 81 -5.71 -2.69 -8.64
C TYR A 81 -5.64 -2.62 -7.11
N PHE A 82 -6.61 -1.99 -6.45
CA PHE A 82 -6.65 -1.86 -4.99
C PHE A 82 -6.58 -3.21 -4.26
N ASP A 83 -7.20 -4.25 -4.81
CA ASP A 83 -7.11 -5.62 -4.29
C ASP A 83 -5.67 -6.17 -4.29
N ARG A 84 -4.90 -5.85 -5.32
CA ARG A 84 -3.48 -6.21 -5.44
C ARG A 84 -2.65 -5.45 -4.43
N TYR A 85 -2.82 -4.12 -4.36
CA TYR A 85 -2.08 -3.31 -3.40
C TYR A 85 -2.39 -3.69 -1.95
N LEU A 86 -3.64 -4.06 -1.64
CA LEU A 86 -3.97 -4.60 -0.33
C LEU A 86 -3.22 -5.89 -0.02
N ALA A 87 -3.19 -6.85 -0.96
CA ALA A 87 -2.44 -8.10 -0.74
C ALA A 87 -0.94 -7.85 -0.56
N GLU A 88 -0.34 -7.00 -1.37
CA GLU A 88 1.09 -6.66 -1.27
C GLU A 88 1.42 -5.86 0.00
N GLY A 89 0.61 -4.87 0.37
CA GLY A 89 0.82 -4.06 1.57
C GLY A 89 0.57 -4.82 2.87
N ILE A 90 -0.37 -5.77 2.89
CA ILE A 90 -0.55 -6.72 4.02
C ILE A 90 0.67 -7.64 4.11
N ALA A 91 1.11 -8.21 2.99
CA ALA A 91 2.26 -9.11 2.97
C ALA A 91 3.54 -8.39 3.42
N PHE A 92 3.79 -7.17 2.94
CA PHE A 92 4.92 -6.34 3.40
C PHE A 92 4.95 -6.19 4.92
N ARG A 93 3.85 -5.72 5.51
CA ARG A 93 3.74 -5.45 6.96
C ARG A 93 3.81 -6.69 7.84
N LEU A 94 3.51 -7.86 7.29
CA LEU A 94 3.52 -9.13 8.01
C LEU A 94 4.70 -10.04 7.64
N GLY A 95 5.69 -9.53 6.90
CA GLY A 95 6.88 -10.29 6.50
C GLY A 95 6.54 -11.50 5.63
N GLY A 96 5.60 -11.32 4.70
CA GLY A 96 5.07 -12.34 3.82
C GLY A 96 5.31 -12.06 2.34
N LEU A 97 4.78 -12.93 1.51
CA LEU A 97 4.83 -12.85 0.05
C LEU A 97 3.44 -12.52 -0.50
N ALA A 98 3.38 -11.90 -1.66
CA ALA A 98 2.14 -11.68 -2.40
C ALA A 98 2.05 -12.66 -3.57
N VAL A 99 0.85 -13.18 -3.81
CA VAL A 99 0.56 -14.02 -4.98
C VAL A 99 -0.56 -13.38 -5.78
N CYS A 100 -0.28 -13.03 -7.03
CA CYS A 100 -1.27 -12.45 -7.94
C CYS A 100 -1.10 -13.06 -9.32
N ARG A 101 -2.20 -13.58 -9.91
CA ARG A 101 -2.20 -14.20 -11.25
C ARG A 101 -1.16 -15.32 -11.45
N GLY A 102 -0.75 -15.98 -10.36
CA GLY A 102 0.24 -17.06 -10.36
C GLY A 102 1.69 -16.57 -10.30
N GLU A 103 1.91 -15.27 -10.21
CA GLU A 103 3.21 -14.66 -9.93
C GLU A 103 3.34 -14.47 -8.42
N VAL A 104 4.51 -14.85 -7.89
CA VAL A 104 4.90 -14.64 -6.51
C VAL A 104 5.80 -13.41 -6.50
N THR A 105 5.53 -12.49 -5.58
CA THR A 105 6.31 -11.26 -5.41
C THR A 105 6.67 -11.13 -3.94
N ASP A 106 7.90 -10.74 -3.67
CA ASP A 106 8.31 -10.27 -2.36
C ASP A 106 8.09 -8.75 -2.30
N PRO A 107 7.11 -8.26 -1.51
CA PRO A 107 6.88 -6.84 -1.35
C PRO A 107 8.02 -6.13 -0.61
N ALA A 108 8.95 -6.84 0.04
CA ALA A 108 10.13 -6.24 0.65
C ALA A 108 11.29 -6.03 -0.35
N ASP A 109 11.19 -6.57 -1.57
CA ASP A 109 12.21 -6.38 -2.60
C ASP A 109 12.27 -4.91 -3.04
N GLU A 110 13.43 -4.28 -2.81
CA GLU A 110 13.74 -2.90 -3.16
C GLU A 110 13.75 -2.70 -4.69
N GLU A 111 14.06 -3.74 -5.47
CA GLU A 111 14.08 -3.69 -6.93
C GLU A 111 12.68 -3.51 -7.54
N ALA A 112 11.62 -3.82 -6.78
CA ALA A 112 10.23 -3.63 -7.23
C ALA A 112 9.87 -2.14 -7.43
N GLY A 113 10.69 -1.22 -6.92
CA GLY A 113 10.59 0.22 -7.17
C GLY A 113 9.38 0.91 -6.54
N GLY A 114 9.30 2.23 -6.71
CA GLY A 114 8.26 3.08 -6.13
C GLY A 114 8.57 3.50 -4.69
N GLY A 115 8.21 4.74 -4.35
CA GLY A 115 8.38 5.30 -3.01
C GLY A 115 7.04 5.80 -2.44
N PRO A 116 7.07 6.42 -1.25
CA PRO A 116 5.88 7.00 -0.66
C PRO A 116 5.41 8.23 -1.45
N ALA A 117 4.17 8.63 -1.22
CA ALA A 117 3.60 9.84 -1.77
C ALA A 117 2.84 10.62 -0.70
N VAL A 118 2.82 11.94 -0.82
CA VAL A 118 1.93 12.80 -0.03
C VAL A 118 0.80 13.27 -0.92
N ILE A 119 -0.43 12.89 -0.55
CA ILE A 119 -1.62 13.26 -1.31
C ILE A 119 -2.24 14.51 -0.71
N VAL A 120 -2.51 15.50 -1.55
CA VAL A 120 -2.99 16.83 -1.14
C VAL A 120 -4.20 17.25 -1.99
N PRO A 121 -5.09 18.11 -1.46
CA PRO A 121 -6.32 18.51 -2.14
C PRO A 121 -6.09 19.45 -3.33
N GLU A 122 -4.94 20.11 -3.40
CA GLU A 122 -4.55 21.00 -4.48
C GLU A 122 -3.03 20.95 -4.71
N ARG A 123 -2.59 21.46 -5.85
CA ARG A 123 -1.16 21.49 -6.18
C ARG A 123 -0.41 22.35 -5.15
N PRO A 124 0.62 21.81 -4.48
CA PRO A 124 1.38 22.57 -3.49
C PRO A 124 2.19 23.68 -4.16
N GLU A 125 2.23 24.86 -3.53
CA GLU A 125 3.05 25.99 -3.98
C GLU A 125 4.46 25.98 -3.37
N ASP A 126 4.63 25.32 -2.22
CA ASP A 126 5.88 25.26 -1.46
C ASP A 126 6.14 23.83 -0.97
N LEU A 127 7.24 23.24 -1.40
CA LEU A 127 7.71 21.91 -1.03
C LEU A 127 8.99 21.93 -0.19
N SER A 128 9.28 23.05 0.48
CA SER A 128 10.36 23.12 1.46
C SER A 128 10.31 21.91 2.41
N PRO A 129 11.44 21.20 2.65
CA PRO A 129 12.82 21.64 2.38
C PRO A 129 13.35 21.33 0.96
N LEU A 130 12.54 20.80 0.05
CA LEU A 130 12.96 20.51 -1.32
C LEU A 130 13.03 21.78 -2.16
N GLU A 131 14.04 21.86 -3.03
CA GLU A 131 14.21 22.93 -4.00
C GLU A 131 13.67 22.51 -5.37
N GLU A 132 13.14 23.47 -6.13
CA GLU A 132 12.66 23.21 -7.50
C GLU A 132 13.82 22.82 -8.41
N GLY A 133 13.65 21.72 -9.15
CA GLY A 133 14.63 21.19 -10.09
C GLY A 133 14.56 21.87 -11.46
N GLU A 134 15.33 21.34 -12.42
CA GLU A 134 15.35 21.86 -13.80
C GLU A 134 14.07 21.55 -14.60
N GLU A 135 13.37 20.48 -14.22
CA GLU A 135 12.12 20.05 -14.84
C GLU A 135 10.92 20.59 -14.04
N GLU A 136 9.90 21.09 -14.74
CA GLU A 136 8.65 21.52 -14.12
C GLU A 136 8.05 20.38 -13.27
N PHE A 137 7.58 20.70 -12.07
CA PHE A 137 7.01 19.76 -11.09
C PHE A 137 7.99 18.75 -10.47
N VAL A 138 9.29 18.90 -10.72
CA VAL A 138 10.33 18.09 -10.09
C VAL A 138 11.04 18.91 -9.02
N TYR A 139 11.21 18.32 -7.84
CA TYR A 139 11.89 18.94 -6.70
C TYR A 139 12.96 18.00 -6.18
N GLN A 140 14.04 18.54 -5.62
CA GLN A 140 15.17 17.77 -5.15
C GLN A 140 15.75 18.35 -3.85
N GLY A 141 16.26 17.48 -2.99
CA GLY A 141 16.91 17.88 -1.75
C GLY A 141 17.35 16.65 -0.97
N GLU A 142 18.55 16.71 -0.36
CA GLU A 142 19.06 15.67 0.54
C GLU A 142 19.01 14.24 -0.02
N GLY A 143 19.27 14.06 -1.32
CA GLY A 143 19.26 12.75 -1.96
C GLY A 143 17.86 12.22 -2.31
N VAL A 144 16.81 13.02 -2.11
CA VAL A 144 15.43 12.71 -2.49
C VAL A 144 15.05 13.50 -3.75
N LYS A 145 14.34 12.84 -4.66
CA LYS A 145 13.61 13.45 -5.77
C LYS A 145 12.11 13.37 -5.49
N ALA A 146 11.41 14.49 -5.53
CA ALA A 146 9.96 14.54 -5.51
C ALA A 146 9.42 14.90 -6.89
N VAL A 147 8.29 14.33 -7.27
CA VAL A 147 7.56 14.65 -8.50
C VAL A 147 6.10 14.93 -8.16
N VAL A 148 5.61 16.10 -8.58
CA VAL A 148 4.22 16.50 -8.39
C VAL A 148 3.41 16.05 -9.58
N VAL A 149 2.44 15.17 -9.36
CA VAL A 149 1.60 14.60 -10.42
C VAL A 149 0.12 14.64 -10.02
N PRO A 150 -0.82 14.71 -10.98
CA PRO A 150 -2.23 14.50 -10.69
C PRO A 150 -2.43 13.12 -10.04
N GLN A 151 -3.06 13.10 -8.87
CA GLN A 151 -3.40 11.86 -8.21
C GLN A 151 -4.66 11.31 -8.89
N LYS A 152 -4.52 10.14 -9.51
CA LYS A 152 -5.71 9.40 -9.97
C LYS A 152 -6.60 9.13 -8.75
N PRO A 153 -7.92 9.38 -8.83
CA PRO A 153 -8.84 9.01 -7.75
C PRO A 153 -8.62 7.52 -7.47
N GLY A 154 -8.62 7.02 -6.23
CA GLY A 154 -8.56 5.56 -6.05
C GLY A 154 -8.08 4.99 -4.71
N ALA A 155 -7.38 5.76 -3.87
CA ALA A 155 -6.96 5.25 -2.57
C ALA A 155 -8.02 5.56 -1.49
N PRO A 156 -8.67 4.57 -0.88
CA PRO A 156 -9.62 4.81 0.21
C PRO A 156 -8.98 5.58 1.38
N ALA A 157 -7.67 5.36 1.59
CA ALA A 157 -6.83 6.08 2.52
C ALA A 157 -6.92 7.61 2.46
N VAL A 158 -7.31 8.20 1.34
CA VAL A 158 -7.33 9.68 1.16
C VAL A 158 -8.73 10.25 0.94
N GLN A 159 -9.78 9.46 1.19
CA GLN A 159 -11.17 9.87 0.95
C GLN A 159 -11.56 11.15 1.70
N GLU A 160 -10.95 11.43 2.85
CA GLU A 160 -11.21 12.64 3.64
C GLU A 160 -10.81 13.93 2.93
N LEU A 161 -9.93 13.87 1.92
CA LEU A 161 -9.52 15.03 1.13
C LEU A 161 -10.50 15.37 0.01
N VAL A 162 -11.32 14.39 -0.43
CA VAL A 162 -12.22 14.52 -1.58
C VAL A 162 -13.21 15.68 -1.47
N PRO A 163 -13.83 15.97 -0.30
CA PRO A 163 -14.73 17.11 -0.16
C PRO A 163 -14.08 18.47 -0.41
N PHE A 164 -12.75 18.56 -0.37
CA PHE A 164 -11.98 19.80 -0.48
C PHE A 164 -11.30 19.98 -1.83
N ALA A 165 -11.41 19.01 -2.74
CA ALA A 165 -10.65 18.97 -3.99
C ALA A 165 -11.54 18.70 -5.20
N THR A 166 -11.24 19.37 -6.33
CA THR A 166 -11.81 18.96 -7.63
C THR A 166 -11.01 17.79 -8.22
N GLU A 167 -9.69 17.80 -8.02
CA GLU A 167 -8.75 16.73 -8.36
C GLU A 167 -7.64 16.71 -7.30
N LEU A 168 -7.27 15.52 -6.82
CA LEU A 168 -6.19 15.37 -5.85
C LEU A 168 -4.82 15.46 -6.56
N THR A 169 -3.80 15.89 -5.83
CA THR A 169 -2.41 15.90 -6.31
C THR A 169 -1.55 14.98 -5.44
N ALA A 170 -0.60 14.27 -6.05
CA ALA A 170 0.39 13.45 -5.36
C ALA A 170 1.77 14.09 -5.48
N VAL A 171 2.47 14.19 -4.37
CA VAL A 171 3.91 14.44 -4.31
C VAL A 171 4.60 13.10 -4.14
N GLU A 172 5.02 12.48 -5.24
CA GLU A 172 5.71 11.18 -5.24
C GLU A 172 7.18 11.35 -4.86
N LEU A 173 7.62 10.70 -3.80
CA LEU A 173 9.01 10.76 -3.31
C LEU A 173 9.81 9.54 -3.79
N ARG A 174 11.06 9.77 -4.16
CA ARG A 174 12.00 8.74 -4.64
C ARG A 174 13.38 8.97 -4.04
N GLY A 175 14.04 7.90 -3.63
CA GLY A 175 15.38 7.89 -3.05
C GLY A 175 15.70 6.50 -2.50
N ASP A 176 16.95 6.31 -2.08
CA ASP A 176 17.43 5.00 -1.62
C ASP A 176 17.27 4.79 -0.10
N ASP A 177 17.02 5.86 0.67
CA ASP A 177 16.82 5.80 2.12
C ASP A 177 15.32 5.83 2.48
N ALA A 178 14.74 4.65 2.69
CA ALA A 178 13.33 4.50 3.04
C ALA A 178 12.93 5.24 4.32
N ARG A 179 13.82 5.28 5.33
CA ARG A 179 13.55 6.00 6.59
C ARG A 179 13.50 7.50 6.32
N ARG A 180 14.47 8.06 5.59
CA ARG A 180 14.47 9.48 5.22
C ARG A 180 13.24 9.85 4.40
N LEU A 181 12.82 8.98 3.46
CA LEU A 181 11.61 9.18 2.68
C LEU A 181 10.35 9.23 3.55
N GLY A 182 10.26 8.37 4.57
CA GLY A 182 9.16 8.37 5.54
C GLY A 182 9.12 9.64 6.39
N GLU A 183 10.28 10.08 6.89
CA GLU A 183 10.41 11.35 7.62
C GLU A 183 9.95 12.54 6.78
N LEU A 184 10.42 12.63 5.53
CA LEU A 184 10.03 13.70 4.61
C LEU A 184 8.54 13.64 4.25
N ALA A 185 7.99 12.44 4.02
CA ALA A 185 6.56 12.28 3.72
C ALA A 185 5.68 12.81 4.85
N LEU A 186 6.04 12.51 6.11
CA LEU A 186 5.33 13.00 7.28
C LEU A 186 5.47 14.52 7.46
N GLU A 187 6.68 15.06 7.26
CA GLU A 187 6.93 16.51 7.32
C GLU A 187 6.11 17.27 6.26
N LEU A 188 6.11 16.80 5.01
CA LEU A 188 5.34 17.39 3.93
C LEU A 188 3.83 17.24 4.17
N ALA A 189 3.37 16.11 4.70
CA ALA A 189 1.96 15.91 5.02
C ALA A 189 1.46 16.91 6.07
N ASP A 190 2.21 17.13 7.15
CA ASP A 190 1.88 18.13 8.18
C ASP A 190 1.83 19.55 7.58
N ARG A 191 2.85 19.91 6.80
CA ARG A 191 2.94 21.24 6.16
C ARG A 191 1.81 21.50 5.17
N LEU A 192 1.48 20.50 4.35
CA LEU A 192 0.54 20.65 3.24
C LEU A 192 -0.90 20.27 3.62
N ASN A 193 -1.15 19.86 4.87
CA ASN A 193 -2.40 19.23 5.30
C ASN A 193 -2.78 18.05 4.37
N GLY A 194 -1.78 17.26 4.01
CA GLY A 194 -1.90 16.10 3.13
C GLY A 194 -1.99 14.79 3.91
N VAL A 195 -2.15 13.69 3.16
CA VAL A 195 -2.14 12.33 3.68
C VAL A 195 -0.92 11.60 3.11
N PRO A 196 0.04 11.18 3.94
CA PRO A 196 1.20 10.43 3.49
C PRO A 196 0.82 8.95 3.35
N VAL A 197 1.17 8.37 2.20
CA VAL A 197 0.91 6.96 1.90
C VAL A 197 2.14 6.27 1.32
N ASP A 198 2.29 4.98 1.59
CA ASP A 198 3.34 4.17 0.98
C ASP A 198 3.03 3.83 -0.49
N ARG A 199 3.92 3.05 -1.12
CA ARG A 199 3.76 2.64 -2.53
C ARG A 199 2.51 1.81 -2.80
N TRP A 200 1.93 1.18 -1.76
CA TRP A 200 0.68 0.41 -1.81
C TRP A 200 -0.54 1.20 -1.35
N ARG A 201 -0.38 2.51 -1.12
CA ARG A 201 -1.43 3.43 -0.70
C ARG A 201 -1.95 3.20 0.73
N PHE A 202 -1.15 2.57 1.59
CA PHE A 202 -1.41 2.52 3.02
C PHE A 202 -0.87 3.79 3.67
N ARG A 203 -1.62 4.39 4.59
CA ARG A 203 -1.17 5.53 5.39
C ARG A 203 0.14 5.21 6.12
N ILE A 204 1.01 6.20 6.15
CA ILE A 204 2.25 6.19 6.92
C ILE A 204 1.99 6.94 8.21
N GLU A 205 2.18 6.28 9.35
CA GLU A 205 2.05 6.87 10.69
C GLU A 205 3.43 7.11 11.33
N ALA A 206 4.44 6.36 10.91
CA ALA A 206 5.83 6.51 11.32
C ALA A 206 6.80 6.20 10.15
N PRO A 207 8.03 6.77 10.14
CA PRO A 207 9.01 6.47 9.09
C PRO A 207 9.33 4.98 8.94
N GLU A 208 9.27 4.23 10.06
CA GLU A 208 9.48 2.79 10.10
C GLU A 208 8.45 1.99 9.31
N ASP A 209 7.29 2.56 8.98
CA ASP A 209 6.26 1.87 8.19
C ASP A 209 6.70 1.58 6.74
N LEU A 210 7.80 2.19 6.28
CA LEU A 210 8.41 1.94 4.98
C LEU A 210 9.53 0.89 5.02
N LEU A 211 9.85 0.38 6.21
CA LEU A 211 10.88 -0.64 6.40
C LEU A 211 10.24 -2.03 6.46
N PRO A 212 10.88 -3.06 5.86
CA PRO A 212 10.42 -4.42 6.04
C PRO A 212 10.50 -4.82 7.52
N PRO A 213 9.58 -5.66 8.01
CA PRO A 213 9.59 -6.11 9.40
C PRO A 213 10.83 -6.98 9.70
N GLU A 214 11.35 -6.87 10.93
CA GLU A 214 12.50 -7.64 11.44
C GLU A 214 12.21 -9.13 11.67
#